data_AF-A0A2X4UC95-F1
#
_entry.id   AF-A0A2X4UC95-F1
#
_cell.length_a   1.000
_cell.length_b   1.000
_cell.length_c   1.000
_cell.angle_alpha   90.00
_cell.angle_beta   90.00
_cell.angle_gamma   90.00
#
_symmetry.space_group_name_H-M   'P 1'
#
loop_
_entity.id
_entity.type
_entity.pdbx_description
1 polymer ?
#
loop_
_entity_poly.entity_id
_entity_poly.type
_entity_poly.pdbx_seq_one_letter_code
_entity_poly.pdbx_strand_id
1 'polypeptide(L)' 'MLAAGCGVTPIISMCRWLVANRPACDIAVIFNVRTPADTIFAEQWRELCAAYPQLQLTLMAEQDAQRATSTGG' A
#
# COMPACT_ATOMS: atom_id res chain seq x y z
N MET A 1 8.04 -1.39 -5.44
CA MET A 1 7.36 -1.17 -6.74
C MET A 1 6.58 0.13 -6.66
N LEU A 2 6.64 0.98 -7.70
CA LEU A 2 5.87 2.22 -7.80
C LEU A 2 4.73 2.01 -8.82
N ALA A 3 3.49 2.32 -8.44
CA ALA A 3 2.31 2.14 -9.28
C ALA A 3 1.44 3.42 -9.23
N ALA A 4 1.30 4.10 -10.37
CA ALA A 4 0.41 5.25 -10.54
C ALA A 4 -0.68 4.87 -11.54
N GLY A 5 -1.86 4.48 -11.04
CA GLY A 5 -2.99 3.98 -11.85
C GLY A 5 -2.69 2.62 -12.51
N CYS A 6 -3.65 1.70 -12.54
CA CYS A 6 -3.53 0.30 -13.03
C CYS A 6 -2.53 -0.65 -12.33
N GLY A 7 -1.48 -0.15 -11.68
CA GLY A 7 -0.44 -1.00 -11.09
C GLY A 7 -0.83 -1.72 -9.79
N VAL A 8 -1.92 -1.36 -9.10
CA VAL A 8 -2.30 -2.02 -7.84
C VAL A 8 -2.77 -3.47 -8.03
N THR A 9 -3.44 -3.76 -9.16
CA THR A 9 -3.95 -5.09 -9.48
C THR A 9 -2.85 -6.12 -9.66
N PRO A 10 -1.80 -5.90 -10.48
CA PRO A 10 -0.67 -6.83 -10.54
C PRO A 10 0.08 -6.91 -9.20
N ILE A 11 0.16 -5.81 -8.44
CA ILE A 11 0.81 -5.80 -7.12
C ILE A 11 0.12 -6.74 -6.13
N ILE A 12 -1.21 -6.72 -6.06
CA ILE A 12 -1.97 -7.64 -5.21
C ILE A 12 -1.71 -9.09 -5.59
N SER A 13 -1.75 -9.41 -6.89
CA SER A 13 -1.50 -10.77 -7.37
C SER A 13 -0.10 -11.24 -7.00
N MET A 14 0.91 -10.38 -7.12
CA MET A 14 2.27 -10.69 -6.72
C MET A 14 2.42 -10.86 -5.20
N CYS A 15 1.80 -9.99 -4.40
CA CYS A 15 1.83 -10.10 -2.94
C CYS A 15 1.21 -11.43 -2.47
N ARG A 16 0.05 -11.80 -3.02
CA ARG A 16 -0.61 -13.09 -2.74
C ARG A 16 0.29 -14.27 -3.10
N TRP A 17 0.96 -14.21 -4.24
CA TRP A 17 1.88 -15.27 -4.64
C TRP A 17 3.11 -15.34 -3.72
N LEU A 18 3.69 -14.20 -3.35
CA LEU A 18 4.87 -14.13 -2.49
C LEU A 18 4.58 -14.64 -1.09
N VAL A 19 3.49 -14.24 -0.45
CA VAL A 19 3.15 -14.75 0.90
C VAL A 19 2.90 -16.26 0.89
N ALA A 20 2.34 -16.80 -0.20
CA ALA A 20 2.06 -18.23 -0.34
C ALA A 20 3.30 -19.07 -0.68
N ASN A 21 4.22 -18.56 -1.50
CA ASN A 21 5.33 -19.33 -2.06
C ASN A 21 6.69 -18.98 -1.44
N ARG A 22 6.80 -17.83 -0.75
CA ARG A 22 8.03 -17.29 -0.16
C ARG A 22 7.74 -16.72 1.23
N PRO A 23 7.32 -17.56 2.21
CA PRO A 23 6.90 -17.08 3.53
C PRO A 23 8.02 -16.39 4.34
N ALA A 24 9.28 -16.70 4.05
CA ALA A 24 10.46 -16.09 4.70
C ALA A 24 10.94 -14.79 4.04
N CYS A 25 10.22 -14.29 3.03
CA CYS A 25 10.56 -13.05 2.34
C CYS A 25 9.78 -11.87 2.97
N ASP A 26 10.49 -10.82 3.34
CA ASP A 26 9.87 -9.55 3.77
C ASP A 26 9.34 -8.79 2.55
N ILE A 27 8.10 -8.33 2.62
CA ILE A 27 7.40 -7.69 1.51
C ILE A 27 6.97 -6.29 1.95
N ALA A 28 7.60 -5.26 1.38
CA ALA A 28 7.22 -3.87 1.57
C ALA A 28 6.52 -3.32 0.31
N VAL A 29 5.29 -2.86 0.47
CA VAL A 29 4.49 -2.23 -0.59
C VAL A 29 4.30 -0.76 -0.25
N ILE A 30 4.66 0.12 -1.18
CA ILE A 30 4.43 1.56 -1.06
C ILE A 30 3.48 1.96 -2.19
N PHE A 31 2.33 2.53 -1.83
CA PHE A 31 1.31 2.93 -2.79
C PHE A 31 0.90 4.38 -2.57
N ASN A 32 0.88 5.15 -3.66
CA ASN A 32 0.47 6.54 -3.62
C ASN A 32 -1.03 6.62 -3.96
N VAL A 33 -1.81 7.20 -3.06
CA VAL A 33 -3.26 7.38 -3.17
C VAL A 33 -3.62 8.85 -3.04
N ARG A 34 -4.74 9.27 -3.63
CA ARG A 34 -5.20 10.66 -3.48
C ARG A 34 -5.68 10.92 -2.04
N THR A 35 -6.50 10.02 -1.54
CA THR A 35 -6.89 9.91 -0.13
C THR A 35 -6.81 8.44 0.31
N PRO A 36 -6.68 8.13 1.61
CA PRO A 36 -6.73 6.74 2.08
C PRO A 36 -8.01 6.00 1.69
N ALA A 37 -9.13 6.72 1.59
CA ALA A 37 -10.42 6.18 1.17
C ALA A 37 -10.43 5.72 -0.30
N ASP A 38 -9.54 6.27 -1.13
CA ASP A 38 -9.40 5.89 -2.54
C ASP A 38 -8.52 4.63 -2.75
N THR A 39 -8.14 3.95 -1.66
CA THR A 39 -7.32 2.74 -1.74
C THR A 39 -8.13 1.62 -2.40
N ILE A 40 -7.77 1.30 -3.63
CA ILE A 40 -8.33 0.17 -4.36
C ILE A 40 -7.98 -1.13 -3.62
N PHE A 41 -8.98 -2.00 -3.41
CA PHE A 41 -8.86 -3.24 -2.64
C PHE A 41 -8.48 -3.06 -1.17
N ALA A 42 -8.88 -1.96 -0.53
CA ALA A 42 -8.58 -1.66 0.88
C ALA A 42 -8.84 -2.83 1.84
N GLU A 43 -9.97 -3.52 1.70
CA GLU A 43 -10.31 -4.67 2.55
C GLU A 43 -9.34 -5.85 2.37
N GLN A 44 -8.99 -6.19 1.13
CA GLN A 44 -8.05 -7.27 0.84
C GLN A 44 -6.66 -6.96 1.38
N TRP A 45 -6.22 -5.69 1.29
CA TRP A 45 -4.97 -5.25 1.89
C TRP A 45 -4.97 -5.40 3.40
N ARG A 46 -6.07 -5.02 4.07
CA ARG A 46 -6.23 -5.18 5.51
C ARG A 46 -6.15 -6.65 5.93
N GLU A 47 -6.85 -7.53 5.21
CA GLU A 47 -6.83 -8.97 5.48
C GLU A 47 -5.43 -9.57 5.28
N LEU A 48 -4.76 -9.22 4.18
CA LEU A 48 -3.41 -9.70 3.89
C LEU A 48 -2.40 -9.23 4.95
N CYS A 49 -2.40 -7.95 5.34
CA CYS A 49 -1.48 -7.45 6.35
C CYS A 49 -1.78 -8.05 7.74
N ALA A 50 -3.05 -8.32 8.06
CA ALA A 50 -3.42 -8.97 9.32
C ALA A 50 -3.01 -10.45 9.36
N ALA A 51 -3.10 -11.15 8.24
CA ALA A 51 -2.76 -12.57 8.13
C ALA A 51 -1.25 -12.82 8.00
N TYR A 52 -0.51 -11.88 7.40
CA TYR A 52 0.91 -12.06 7.05
C TYR A 52 1.75 -10.89 7.58
N PRO A 53 2.34 -11.02 8.78
CA PRO A 53 3.16 -9.96 9.40
C PRO A 53 4.37 -9.51 8.57
N GLN A 54 4.89 -10.38 7.68
CA GLN A 54 5.98 -10.07 6.77
C GLN A 54 5.56 -9.13 5.62
N LEU A 55 4.26 -8.92 5.42
CA LEU A 55 3.72 -7.98 4.43
C LEU A 55 3.37 -6.66 5.10
N GLN A 56 4.04 -5.59 4.68
CA GLN A 56 3.83 -4.23 5.19
C GLN A 56 3.38 -3.32 4.05
N LEU A 57 2.25 -2.65 4.24
CA LEU A 57 1.69 -1.68 3.31
C LEU A 57 1.84 -0.26 3.85
N THR A 58 2.48 0.60 3.07
CA THR A 58 2.57 2.04 3.32
C THR A 58 1.74 2.79 2.28
N LEU A 59 0.73 3.52 2.73
CA LEU A 59 -0.08 4.40 1.89
C LEU A 59 0.45 5.83 2.00
N MET A 60 0.86 6.41 0.88
CA MET A 60 1.22 7.82 0.79
C MET A 60 0.03 8.58 0.21
N ALA A 61 -0.59 9.45 1.00
CA ALA A 61 -1.72 10.24 0.56
C ALA A 61 -1.25 11.60 0.00
N GLU A 62 -1.61 11.93 -1.25
CA GLU A 62 -1.26 13.21 -1.88
C GLU A 62 -1.85 14.41 -1.12
N GLN A 63 -3.03 14.27 -0.51
CA GLN A 63 -3.68 15.37 0.21
C GLN A 63 -3.15 15.61 1.64
N ASP A 64 -2.37 14.68 2.22
CA ASP A 64 -1.72 14.92 3.51
C ASP A 64 -0.43 15.74 3.38
N ALA A 65 0.17 15.80 2.19
CA ALA A 65 1.34 16.63 1.93
C ALA A 65 1.02 18.14 1.89
N GLN A 66 -0.21 18.52 1.54
CA GLN A 66 -0.60 19.94 1.41
C GLN A 66 -0.92 20.60 2.76
N ARG A 67 -1.13 19.82 3.85
CA ARG A 67 -1.46 20.37 5.17
C ARG A 67 -0.25 20.77 6.02
N ALA A 68 0.97 20.46 5.58
CA ALA A 68 2.19 20.74 6.35
C ALA A 68 2.93 22.03 5.96
N THR A 69 2.45 22.79 4.96
CA THR A 69 3.12 24.03 4.50
C THR A 69 2.35 25.31 4.80
N SER A 70 1.46 25.31 5.79
CA SER A 70 0.86 26.54 6.32
C SER A 70 1.05 26.65 7.83
N THR A 71 2.25 27.02 8.25
CA THR A 71 2.43 27.85 9.45
C THR A 71 3.51 28.87 9.10
N GLY A 72 3.03 30.03 8.63
CA GLY A 72 3.80 31.26 8.62
C GLY A 72 3.80 31.90 10.00
N GLY A 73 4.69 32.89 10.17
CA GLY A 73 4.82 33.73 11.36
C GLY A 73 6.22 34.30 11.42
#